data_AF-E1F7L8-F1
#
_entry.id   AF-E1F7L8-F1
#
_cell.length_a   1.000
_cell.length_b   1.000
_cell.length_c   1.000
_cell.angle_alpha   90.00
_cell.angle_beta   90.00
_cell.angle_gamma   90.00
#
_symmetry.space_group_name_H-M   'P 1'
#
loop_
_entity.id
_entity.type
_entity.pdbx_description
1 polymer ?
#
loop_
_entity_poly.entity_id
_entity_poly.type
_entity_poly.pdbx_seq_one_letter_code
_entity_poly.pdbx_strand_id
1 'polypeptide(L)'
;MCREPRLCCSGTMMVGTNFACYFVTCIVYVFYAILSTAYVAPFVSSVFTPYIAYSLGPILSIFCVMVFSLPAWVDPGYLPRSPVPRFPLDSSDTAPVPETGASSTTQLGEAQQNVIYSIAGANIPAVLCKTCNIVRPPGASHCNTCGHCVMYLDHHCPWVGTDVGFRNHFYFILGTAGIGLYCAWVFTISITAIIVCIQKGDTDFFTVIIPVVLCIMGSMFGMFFGSMMSTSHCGMIAMDTTTRARLKKTQTPADIVIQAFRQREGSLDQGLRVVQDIEDTEYDSVVAEIKRNKSFRCKHSGWRRIMTARFMPSLYRHDPLEAEKLAWIWTVALTREDI
;
A
#
# COMPACT_ATOMS: atom_id res chain seq x y z
N MET A 1 -8.20 -14.88 -17.25
CA MET A 1 -7.17 -15.54 -16.42
C MET A 1 -6.59 -14.52 -15.45
N CYS A 2 -7.01 -14.53 -14.18
CA CYS A 2 -6.41 -13.70 -13.14
C CYS A 2 -5.08 -14.33 -12.71
N ARG A 3 -3.99 -13.57 -12.72
CA ARG A 3 -2.66 -14.06 -12.31
C ARG A 3 -2.59 -14.05 -10.78
N GLU A 4 -2.50 -15.22 -10.16
CA GLU A 4 -2.20 -15.31 -8.72
C GLU A 4 -0.81 -14.71 -8.43
N PRO A 5 -0.62 -14.01 -7.29
CA PRO A 5 0.69 -13.57 -6.86
C PRO A 5 1.60 -14.79 -6.70
N ARG A 6 2.81 -14.72 -7.27
CA ARG A 6 3.74 -15.86 -7.23
C ARG A 6 4.42 -15.87 -5.87
N LEU A 7 4.23 -16.95 -5.12
CA LEU A 7 4.96 -17.21 -3.90
C LEU A 7 6.32 -17.81 -4.25
N CYS A 8 7.39 -17.16 -3.82
CA CYS A 8 8.77 -17.61 -3.97
C CYS A 8 9.36 -17.96 -2.59
N CYS A 9 10.48 -18.69 -2.57
CA CYS A 9 11.22 -19.02 -1.34
C CYS A 9 10.34 -19.70 -0.28
N SER A 10 9.61 -20.76 -0.66
CA SER A 10 8.70 -21.49 0.24
C SER A 10 7.62 -20.62 0.88
N GLY A 11 7.18 -19.56 0.20
CA GLY A 11 6.11 -18.66 0.67
C GLY A 11 6.59 -17.48 1.51
N THR A 12 7.90 -17.25 1.62
CA THR A 12 8.45 -16.08 2.34
C THR A 12 8.52 -14.81 1.50
N MET A 13 8.57 -14.94 0.17
CA MET A 13 8.58 -13.80 -0.75
C MET A 13 7.34 -13.83 -1.64
N MET A 14 6.70 -12.69 -1.81
CA MET A 14 5.57 -12.54 -2.71
C MET A 14 5.97 -11.66 -3.89
N VAL A 15 5.75 -12.14 -5.11
CA VAL A 15 6.06 -11.38 -6.32
C VAL A 15 4.75 -10.93 -6.95
N GLY A 16 4.59 -9.61 -7.07
CA GLY A 16 3.39 -8.99 -7.62
C GLY A 16 3.24 -9.21 -9.13
N THR A 17 2.06 -8.86 -9.64
CA THR A 17 1.66 -9.12 -11.03
C THR A 17 2.50 -8.35 -12.06
N ASN A 18 3.08 -7.21 -11.67
CA ASN A 18 3.89 -6.32 -12.51
C ASN A 18 5.36 -6.30 -12.10
N PHE A 19 5.90 -7.46 -11.68
CA PHE A 19 7.27 -7.56 -11.17
C PHE A 19 8.38 -7.13 -12.15
N ALA A 20 8.11 -7.14 -13.47
CA ALA A 20 9.06 -6.67 -14.47
C ALA A 20 9.38 -5.18 -14.29
N CYS A 21 8.37 -4.35 -13.99
CA CYS A 21 8.56 -2.92 -13.74
C CYS A 21 9.41 -2.66 -12.49
N TYR A 22 9.31 -3.53 -11.47
CA TYR A 22 10.18 -3.50 -10.31
C TYR A 22 11.65 -3.76 -10.68
N PHE A 23 11.94 -4.80 -11.47
CA PHE A 23 13.32 -5.07 -11.92
C PHE A 23 13.88 -3.93 -12.77
N VAL A 24 13.08 -3.37 -13.69
CA VAL A 24 13.48 -2.18 -14.46
C VAL A 24 13.83 -1.03 -13.52
N THR A 25 13.01 -0.79 -12.50
CA THR A 25 13.28 0.25 -11.49
C THR A 25 14.60 0.02 -10.76
N CYS A 26 14.87 -1.21 -10.30
CA CYS A 26 16.16 -1.57 -9.68
C CYS A 26 17.35 -1.37 -10.62
N ILE A 27 17.22 -1.78 -11.89
CA ILE A 27 18.27 -1.61 -12.90
C ILE A 27 18.57 -0.13 -13.12
N VAL A 28 17.53 0.71 -13.22
CA VAL A 28 17.69 2.15 -13.39
C VAL A 28 18.47 2.73 -12.21
N TYR A 29 18.16 2.37 -10.95
CA TYR A 29 18.91 2.87 -9.79
C TYR A 29 20.37 2.42 -9.77
N VAL A 30 20.65 1.15 -10.08
CA VAL A 30 22.03 0.64 -10.13
C VAL A 30 22.81 1.32 -11.24
N PHE A 31 22.20 1.47 -12.42
CA PHE A 31 22.81 2.19 -13.54
C PHE A 31 23.12 3.65 -13.18
N TYR A 32 22.19 4.30 -12.48
CA TYR A 32 22.36 5.65 -11.99
C TYR A 32 23.53 5.79 -11.02
N ALA A 33 23.69 4.83 -10.10
CA ALA A 33 24.81 4.77 -9.18
C ALA A 33 26.14 4.59 -9.92
N ILE A 34 26.19 3.70 -10.92
CA ILE A 34 27.39 3.47 -11.74
C ILE A 34 27.80 4.75 -12.47
N LEU A 35 26.86 5.43 -13.15
CA LEU A 35 27.15 6.68 -13.86
C LEU A 35 27.63 7.77 -12.91
N SER A 36 26.98 7.92 -11.76
CA SER A 36 27.39 8.89 -10.75
C SER A 36 28.80 8.61 -10.22
N THR A 37 29.13 7.35 -9.91
CA THR A 37 30.48 7.00 -9.44
C THR A 37 31.53 7.15 -10.54
N ALA A 38 31.23 6.79 -11.79
CA ALA A 38 32.20 6.86 -12.88
C ALA A 38 32.47 8.28 -13.37
N TYR A 39 31.43 9.13 -13.49
CA TYR A 39 31.53 10.42 -14.18
C TYR A 39 31.38 11.63 -13.25
N VAL A 40 30.84 11.48 -12.04
CA VAL A 40 30.66 12.60 -11.09
C VAL A 40 31.70 12.56 -9.97
N ALA A 41 31.97 11.37 -9.40
CA ALA A 41 32.92 11.23 -8.29
C ALA A 41 34.35 11.76 -8.57
N PRO A 42 34.94 11.64 -9.77
CA PRO A 42 36.26 12.18 -10.06
C PRO A 42 36.34 13.70 -9.84
N PHE A 43 35.34 14.45 -10.28
CA PHE A 43 35.29 15.91 -10.11
C PHE A 43 35.04 16.28 -8.65
N VAL A 44 34.12 15.58 -8.00
CA VAL A 44 33.73 15.81 -6.61
C VAL A 44 34.88 15.47 -5.65
N SER A 45 35.76 14.52 -6.00
CA SER A 45 36.94 14.17 -5.21
C SER A 45 37.98 15.29 -5.10
N SER A 46 37.87 16.35 -5.92
CA SER A 46 38.68 17.56 -5.77
C SER A 46 38.10 18.58 -4.79
N VAL A 47 36.88 18.36 -4.31
CA VAL A 47 36.17 19.22 -3.33
C VAL A 47 35.96 18.49 -2.00
N PHE A 48 35.59 17.22 -2.06
CA PHE A 48 35.39 16.33 -0.91
C PHE A 48 36.48 15.26 -0.86
N THR A 49 36.61 14.56 0.28
CA THR A 49 37.54 13.44 0.36
C THR A 49 37.19 12.36 -0.68
N PRO A 50 38.17 11.80 -1.40
CA PRO A 50 37.92 10.77 -2.42
C PRO A 50 37.12 9.59 -1.86
N TYR A 51 37.37 9.20 -0.60
CA TYR A 51 36.61 8.15 0.06
C TYR A 51 35.10 8.43 0.08
N ILE A 52 34.67 9.64 0.44
CA ILE A 52 33.24 10.00 0.46
C ILE A 52 32.68 10.04 -0.97
N ALA A 53 33.42 10.66 -1.90
CA ALA A 53 32.97 10.83 -3.29
C ALA A 53 32.69 9.48 -3.98
N TYR A 54 33.54 8.48 -3.78
CA TYR A 54 33.41 7.18 -4.45
C TYR A 54 32.55 6.16 -3.68
N SER A 55 32.46 6.22 -2.35
CA SER A 55 31.78 5.17 -1.56
C SER A 55 30.34 5.50 -1.16
N LEU A 56 30.02 6.76 -0.84
CA LEU A 56 28.73 7.11 -0.25
C LEU A 56 27.57 6.92 -1.24
N GLY A 57 27.77 7.26 -2.52
CA GLY A 57 26.77 7.05 -3.58
C GLY A 57 26.36 5.58 -3.73
N PRO A 58 27.29 4.65 -3.96
CA PRO A 58 27.00 3.22 -4.01
C PRO A 58 26.33 2.67 -2.73
N ILE A 59 26.80 3.07 -1.54
CA ILE A 59 26.21 2.64 -0.26
C ILE A 59 24.75 3.07 -0.16
N LEU A 60 24.46 4.34 -0.44
CA LEU A 60 23.09 4.87 -0.45
C LEU A 60 22.23 4.18 -1.51
N SER A 61 22.76 3.91 -2.69
CA SER A 61 22.04 3.19 -3.74
C SER A 61 21.68 1.76 -3.32
N ILE A 62 22.62 1.02 -2.71
CA ILE A 62 22.36 -0.34 -2.22
C ILE A 62 21.28 -0.30 -1.14
N PHE A 63 21.40 0.63 -0.18
CA PHE A 63 20.38 0.82 0.86
C PHE A 63 19.01 1.14 0.24
N CYS A 64 18.94 2.05 -0.73
CA CYS A 64 17.67 2.42 -1.38
C CYS A 64 17.05 1.25 -2.14
N VAL A 65 17.84 0.49 -2.89
CA VAL A 65 17.35 -0.72 -3.56
C VAL A 65 16.82 -1.70 -2.52
N MET A 66 17.57 -2.00 -1.45
CA MET A 66 17.13 -2.92 -0.40
C MET A 66 15.80 -2.50 0.23
N VAL A 67 15.65 -1.23 0.62
CA VAL A 67 14.43 -0.73 1.25
C VAL A 67 13.27 -0.68 0.26
N PHE A 68 13.50 -0.31 -1.00
CA PHE A 68 12.47 -0.30 -2.05
C PHE A 68 12.04 -1.71 -2.49
N SER A 69 12.90 -2.72 -2.31
CA SER A 69 12.55 -4.13 -2.50
C SER A 69 11.58 -4.66 -1.44
N LEU A 70 11.62 -4.12 -0.22
CA LEU A 70 10.74 -4.56 0.87
C LEU A 70 9.25 -4.49 0.51
N PRO A 71 8.68 -3.35 0.04
CA PRO A 71 7.28 -3.33 -0.34
C PRO A 71 6.96 -4.20 -1.57
N ALA A 72 7.96 -4.49 -2.43
CA ALA A 72 7.79 -5.37 -3.59
C ALA A 72 7.65 -6.84 -3.21
N TRP A 73 8.27 -7.25 -2.10
CA TRP A 73 8.35 -8.65 -1.68
C TRP A 73 7.50 -9.00 -0.47
N VAL A 74 7.08 -7.98 0.30
CA VAL A 74 6.16 -8.12 1.41
C VAL A 74 4.73 -8.12 0.89
N ASP A 75 3.96 -9.11 1.31
CA ASP A 75 2.52 -9.19 1.05
C ASP A 75 1.82 -7.90 1.56
N PRO A 76 1.12 -7.15 0.68
CA PRO A 76 0.43 -5.90 1.06
C PRO A 76 -0.72 -6.11 2.05
N GLY A 77 -1.17 -7.36 2.23
CA GLY A 77 -2.37 -7.70 2.99
C GLY A 77 -3.47 -8.25 2.08
N TYR A 78 -3.11 -9.14 1.15
CA TYR A 78 -4.09 -9.82 0.33
C TYR A 78 -5.03 -10.68 1.18
N LEU A 79 -6.33 -10.56 0.89
CA LEU A 79 -7.35 -11.45 1.41
C LEU A 79 -7.50 -12.65 0.45
N PRO A 80 -7.39 -13.89 0.97
CA PRO A 80 -7.61 -15.09 0.17
C PRO A 80 -9.04 -15.14 -0.39
N ARG A 81 -9.20 -15.74 -1.58
CA ARG A 81 -10.50 -15.87 -2.24
C ARG A 81 -11.28 -17.05 -1.66
N SER A 82 -12.60 -16.90 -1.55
CA SER A 82 -13.46 -18.02 -1.18
C SER A 82 -13.78 -18.88 -2.41
N PRO A 83 -13.57 -20.21 -2.37
CA PRO A 83 -13.98 -21.11 -3.44
C PRO A 83 -15.51 -21.26 -3.52
N VAL A 84 -16.20 -21.03 -2.41
CA VAL A 84 -17.67 -21.06 -2.32
C VAL A 84 -18.16 -19.62 -2.20
N PRO A 85 -19.10 -19.16 -3.06
CA PRO A 85 -19.80 -17.90 -2.83
C PRO A 85 -20.39 -17.90 -1.42
N ARG A 86 -20.01 -16.92 -0.58
CA ARG A 86 -20.46 -16.84 0.82
C ARG A 86 -21.93 -16.41 0.98
N PHE A 87 -22.72 -16.50 -0.09
CA PHE A 87 -24.15 -16.25 -0.12
C PHE A 87 -24.80 -17.37 -0.93
N PRO A 88 -26.00 -17.85 -0.57
CA PRO A 88 -26.81 -18.60 -1.52
C PRO A 88 -27.05 -17.70 -2.74
N LEU A 89 -26.77 -18.21 -3.94
CA LEU A 89 -27.38 -17.68 -5.15
C LEU A 89 -28.87 -18.02 -5.06
N ASP A 90 -29.65 -17.21 -4.33
CA ASP A 90 -31.09 -17.37 -4.35
C ASP A 90 -31.58 -17.03 -5.75
N SER A 91 -31.83 -18.08 -6.52
CA SER A 91 -32.47 -18.05 -7.84
C SER A 91 -33.92 -17.55 -7.78
N SER A 92 -34.45 -17.24 -6.60
CA SER A 92 -35.79 -16.70 -6.37
C SER A 92 -35.89 -15.17 -6.42
N ASP A 93 -34.77 -14.43 -6.39
CA ASP A 93 -34.78 -12.96 -6.47
C ASP A 93 -34.55 -12.42 -7.89
N THR A 94 -34.42 -13.30 -8.88
CA THR A 94 -34.45 -12.90 -10.30
C THR A 94 -35.89 -12.90 -10.78
N ALA A 95 -36.59 -11.78 -10.55
CA ALA A 95 -37.74 -11.47 -11.39
C ALA A 95 -37.28 -11.38 -12.85
N PRO A 96 -38.00 -11.98 -13.82
CA PRO A 96 -37.65 -11.85 -15.23
C PRO A 96 -37.78 -10.38 -15.62
N VAL A 97 -36.65 -9.74 -15.92
CA VAL A 97 -36.62 -8.37 -16.47
C VAL A 97 -37.21 -8.44 -17.88
N PRO A 98 -38.25 -7.66 -18.23
CA PRO A 98 -38.72 -7.58 -19.60
C PRO A 98 -37.63 -6.91 -20.46
N GLU A 99 -37.24 -7.57 -21.54
CA GLU A 99 -36.40 -6.96 -22.58
C GLU A 99 -37.12 -5.76 -23.18
N THR A 100 -36.75 -4.56 -22.76
CA THR A 100 -36.99 -3.35 -23.55
C THR A 100 -35.71 -2.52 -23.55
N GLY A 101 -35.13 -2.41 -24.75
CA GLY A 101 -33.82 -1.85 -24.96
C GLY A 101 -33.74 -0.35 -24.71
N ALA A 102 -32.59 0.08 -24.19
CA ALA A 102 -31.94 1.34 -24.55
C ALA A 102 -30.49 1.29 -24.06
N SER A 103 -29.56 1.38 -25.02
CA SER A 103 -28.13 1.57 -24.77
C SER A 103 -27.86 2.88 -24.02
N SER A 104 -27.12 2.82 -22.92
CA SER A 104 -26.33 3.95 -22.44
C SER A 104 -25.09 3.47 -21.70
N THR A 105 -23.96 3.67 -22.36
CA THR A 105 -22.59 3.48 -21.89
C THR A 105 -22.27 4.50 -20.79
N THR A 106 -22.36 4.11 -19.52
CA THR A 106 -21.84 4.93 -18.41
C THR A 106 -21.54 4.09 -17.17
N GLN A 107 -20.24 4.03 -16.84
CA GLN A 107 -19.66 3.65 -15.55
C GLN A 107 -19.87 2.21 -15.06
N LEU A 108 -18.76 1.45 -15.05
CA LEU A 108 -18.61 0.14 -14.41
C LEU A 108 -18.63 0.28 -12.88
N GLY A 109 -19.79 0.66 -12.32
CA GLY A 109 -20.06 0.61 -10.89
C GLY A 109 -20.37 -0.83 -10.50
N GLU A 110 -19.54 -1.44 -9.65
CA GLU A 110 -19.88 -2.68 -8.95
C GLU A 110 -21.27 -2.48 -8.31
N ALA A 111 -22.29 -3.20 -8.74
CA ALA A 111 -23.57 -3.25 -8.04
C ALA A 111 -23.31 -3.79 -6.62
N GLN A 112 -23.15 -2.87 -5.66
CA GLN A 112 -22.87 -3.16 -4.25
C GLN A 112 -24.13 -3.76 -3.66
N GLN A 113 -24.14 -5.09 -3.52
CA GLN A 113 -25.06 -5.72 -2.60
C GLN A 113 -24.58 -5.35 -1.19
N ASN A 114 -25.34 -4.48 -0.53
CA ASN A 114 -25.04 -4.04 0.82
C ASN A 114 -25.38 -5.19 1.78
N VAL A 115 -24.44 -5.51 2.65
CA VAL A 115 -24.50 -6.61 3.60
C VAL A 115 -24.14 -6.05 4.97
N ILE A 116 -24.64 -6.62 6.06
CA ILE A 116 -24.24 -6.27 7.41
C ILE A 116 -23.39 -7.40 7.98
N TYR A 117 -22.20 -7.06 8.47
CA TYR A 117 -21.39 -7.97 9.27
C TYR A 117 -21.57 -7.60 10.74
N SER A 118 -22.04 -8.54 11.58
CA SER A 118 -22.32 -8.28 12.99
C SER A 118 -21.19 -8.80 13.89
N ILE A 119 -20.68 -7.92 14.77
CA ILE A 119 -19.51 -8.17 15.63
C ILE A 119 -19.76 -7.57 16.99
N ALA A 120 -19.77 -8.36 18.06
CA ALA A 120 -20.04 -7.88 19.41
C ALA A 120 -21.33 -7.05 19.52
N GLY A 121 -22.35 -7.43 18.73
CA GLY A 121 -23.62 -6.74 18.57
C GLY A 121 -23.59 -5.43 17.79
N ALA A 122 -22.47 -5.05 17.16
CA ALA A 122 -22.38 -3.92 16.24
C ALA A 122 -22.61 -4.36 14.79
N ASN A 123 -23.54 -3.70 14.10
CA ASN A 123 -23.89 -3.97 12.71
C ASN A 123 -23.09 -3.10 11.77
N ILE A 124 -22.04 -3.64 11.16
CA ILE A 124 -21.12 -2.87 10.32
C ILE A 124 -21.46 -3.10 8.85
N PRO A 125 -21.69 -2.03 8.07
CA PRO A 125 -21.96 -2.19 6.65
C PRO A 125 -20.74 -2.75 5.93
N ALA A 126 -21.01 -3.72 5.08
CA ALA A 126 -20.05 -4.55 4.39
C ALA A 126 -20.38 -4.65 2.90
N VAL A 127 -19.35 -4.81 2.08
CA VAL A 127 -19.49 -4.89 0.62
C VAL A 127 -18.98 -6.22 0.13
N LEU A 128 -19.82 -6.97 -0.59
CA LEU A 128 -19.40 -8.21 -1.23
C LEU A 128 -18.48 -7.96 -2.44
N CYS A 129 -17.35 -8.66 -2.47
CA CYS A 129 -16.52 -8.76 -3.68
C CYS A 129 -16.92 -9.98 -4.50
N LYS A 130 -17.61 -9.78 -5.63
CA LYS A 130 -17.99 -10.90 -6.53
C LYS A 130 -16.78 -11.64 -7.11
N THR A 131 -15.68 -10.95 -7.40
CA THR A 131 -14.45 -11.57 -7.94
C THR A 131 -13.73 -12.47 -6.93
N CYS A 132 -13.72 -12.09 -5.66
CA CYS A 132 -13.02 -12.84 -4.61
C CYS A 132 -13.96 -13.74 -3.80
N ASN A 133 -15.28 -13.60 -3.98
CA ASN A 133 -16.32 -14.27 -3.18
C ASN A 133 -16.17 -14.02 -1.67
N ILE A 134 -15.75 -12.82 -1.27
CA ILE A 134 -15.53 -12.45 0.12
C ILE A 134 -16.35 -11.22 0.49
N VAL A 135 -16.71 -11.10 1.77
CA VAL A 135 -17.30 -9.89 2.34
C VAL A 135 -16.16 -8.99 2.77
N ARG A 136 -15.99 -7.85 2.08
CA ARG A 136 -14.84 -6.95 2.30
C ARG A 136 -14.95 -6.30 3.68
N PRO A 137 -13.95 -6.48 4.57
CA PRO A 137 -13.87 -5.71 5.81
C PRO A 137 -13.71 -4.21 5.50
N PRO A 138 -14.08 -3.31 6.44
CA PRO A 138 -14.06 -1.88 6.20
C PRO A 138 -12.63 -1.43 5.92
N GLY A 139 -12.47 -0.68 4.83
CA GLY A 139 -11.15 -0.26 4.34
C GLY A 139 -10.47 -1.23 3.38
N ALA A 140 -10.93 -2.48 3.26
CA ALA A 140 -10.47 -3.36 2.21
C ALA A 140 -11.05 -2.96 0.86
N SER A 141 -10.29 -3.21 -0.20
CA SER A 141 -10.71 -2.88 -1.56
C SER A 141 -10.11 -3.85 -2.56
N HIS A 142 -10.87 -4.14 -3.62
CA HIS A 142 -10.35 -4.94 -4.73
C HIS A 142 -9.47 -4.10 -5.63
N CYS A 143 -8.31 -4.65 -5.98
CA CYS A 143 -7.44 -4.16 -7.03
C CYS A 143 -7.71 -4.94 -8.32
N ASN A 144 -8.18 -4.27 -9.36
CA ASN A 144 -8.47 -4.92 -10.64
C ASN A 144 -7.20 -5.42 -11.34
N THR A 145 -6.06 -4.76 -11.11
CA THR A 145 -4.77 -5.12 -11.72
C THR A 145 -4.19 -6.40 -11.11
N CYS A 146 -4.23 -6.52 -9.79
CA CYS A 146 -3.78 -7.73 -9.09
C CYS A 146 -4.86 -8.82 -9.04
N GLY A 147 -6.14 -8.45 -9.09
CA GLY A 147 -7.27 -9.37 -8.99
C GLY A 147 -7.54 -9.87 -7.57
N HIS A 148 -7.10 -9.16 -6.55
CA HIS A 148 -7.28 -9.54 -5.15
C HIS A 148 -7.83 -8.37 -4.33
N CYS A 149 -8.56 -8.71 -3.27
CA CYS A 149 -8.89 -7.74 -2.22
C CYS A 149 -7.68 -7.54 -1.31
N VAL A 150 -7.37 -6.29 -0.99
CA VAL A 150 -6.25 -5.89 -0.15
C VAL A 150 -6.77 -5.11 1.05
N MET A 151 -6.32 -5.47 2.25
CA MET A 151 -6.59 -4.73 3.48
C MET A 151 -5.99 -3.32 3.42
N TYR A 152 -6.81 -2.31 3.70
CA TYR A 152 -6.43 -0.89 3.64
C TYR A 152 -5.64 -0.55 2.37
N LEU A 153 -6.16 -0.96 1.21
CA LEU A 153 -5.54 -0.70 -0.09
C LEU A 153 -5.36 0.81 -0.28
N ASP A 154 -4.11 1.23 -0.50
CA ASP A 154 -3.80 2.59 -0.88
C ASP A 154 -3.87 2.74 -2.41
N HIS A 155 -3.00 2.03 -3.13
CA HIS A 155 -2.96 2.03 -4.59
C HIS A 155 -2.21 0.81 -5.14
N HIS A 156 -2.38 0.54 -6.44
CA HIS A 156 -1.51 -0.37 -7.16
C HIS A 156 -0.27 0.39 -7.64
N CYS A 157 0.93 0.00 -7.20
CA CYS A 157 2.16 0.68 -7.60
C CYS A 157 2.88 -0.13 -8.69
N PRO A 158 2.90 0.35 -9.95
CA PRO A 158 3.60 -0.37 -11.02
C PRO A 158 5.11 -0.44 -10.77
N TRP A 159 5.70 0.55 -10.11
CA TRP A 159 7.14 0.62 -9.83
C TRP A 159 7.61 -0.42 -8.81
N VAL A 160 6.76 -0.72 -7.83
CA VAL A 160 7.00 -1.78 -6.85
C VAL A 160 6.51 -3.14 -7.40
N GLY A 161 5.66 -3.11 -8.42
CA GLY A 161 5.15 -4.28 -9.12
C GLY A 161 4.00 -4.99 -8.40
N THR A 162 3.49 -4.42 -7.30
CA THR A 162 2.43 -4.97 -6.45
C THR A 162 1.56 -3.86 -5.84
N ASP A 163 0.52 -4.24 -5.11
CA ASP A 163 -0.30 -3.29 -4.36
C ASP A 163 0.47 -2.73 -3.15
N VAL A 164 0.17 -1.48 -2.79
CA VAL A 164 0.57 -0.86 -1.53
C VAL A 164 -0.66 -0.88 -0.63
N GLY A 165 -0.57 -1.62 0.46
CA GLY A 165 -1.65 -1.85 1.41
C GLY A 165 -1.13 -1.90 2.84
N PHE A 166 -2.00 -2.29 3.77
CA PHE A 166 -1.73 -2.25 5.20
C PHE A 166 -0.34 -2.74 5.62
N ARG A 167 0.08 -3.92 5.12
CA ARG A 167 1.27 -4.62 5.61
C ARG A 167 2.59 -4.15 4.99
N ASN A 168 2.55 -3.47 3.85
CA ASN A 168 3.76 -2.99 3.17
C ASN A 168 3.82 -1.47 3.01
N HIS A 169 2.79 -0.72 3.43
CA HIS A 169 2.74 0.74 3.33
C HIS A 169 3.92 1.42 4.06
N PHE A 170 4.33 0.92 5.22
CA PHE A 170 5.50 1.44 5.93
C PHE A 170 6.76 1.37 5.07
N TYR A 171 7.03 0.19 4.53
CA TYR A 171 8.22 -0.05 3.72
C TYR A 171 8.17 0.77 2.43
N PHE A 172 6.98 0.98 1.87
CA PHE A 172 6.77 1.87 0.75
C PHE A 172 7.16 3.32 1.07
N ILE A 173 6.71 3.85 2.21
CA ILE A 173 7.07 5.21 2.65
C ILE A 173 8.57 5.31 2.93
N LEU A 174 9.14 4.35 3.66
CA LEU A 174 10.56 4.33 3.98
C LEU A 174 11.43 4.25 2.72
N GLY A 175 11.03 3.41 1.75
CA GLY A 175 11.71 3.27 0.46
C GLY A 175 11.61 4.54 -0.39
N THR A 176 10.43 5.16 -0.44
CA THR A 176 10.21 6.42 -1.19
C THR A 176 11.00 7.58 -0.58
N ALA A 177 11.07 7.66 0.75
CA ALA A 177 11.89 8.66 1.45
C ALA A 177 13.39 8.42 1.22
N GLY A 178 13.83 7.15 1.25
CA GLY A 178 15.21 6.77 0.92
C GLY A 178 15.60 7.19 -0.51
N ILE A 179 14.73 6.92 -1.48
CA ILE A 179 14.90 7.38 -2.87
C ILE A 179 15.03 8.90 -2.95
N GLY A 180 14.15 9.64 -2.26
CA GLY A 180 14.22 11.10 -2.19
C GLY A 180 15.57 11.60 -1.68
N LEU A 181 16.09 10.97 -0.61
CA LEU A 181 17.40 11.30 -0.06
C LEU A 181 18.55 10.97 -1.02
N TYR A 182 18.51 9.81 -1.68
CA TYR A 182 19.52 9.42 -2.65
C TYR A 182 19.55 10.35 -3.86
N CYS A 183 18.39 10.76 -4.36
CA CYS A 183 18.34 11.70 -5.46
C CYS A 183 18.79 13.12 -5.07
N ALA A 184 18.50 13.56 -3.85
CA ALA A 184 19.05 14.83 -3.33
C ALA A 184 20.58 14.78 -3.23
N TRP A 185 21.13 13.63 -2.82
CA TRP A 185 22.57 13.38 -2.87
C TRP A 185 23.10 13.50 -4.30
N VAL A 186 22.55 12.75 -5.26
CA VAL A 186 23.02 12.77 -6.65
C VAL A 186 22.89 14.15 -7.29
N PHE A 187 21.80 14.87 -7.03
CA PHE A 187 21.62 16.25 -7.47
C PHE A 187 22.75 17.17 -6.99
N THR A 188 23.06 17.10 -5.70
CA THR A 188 24.12 17.92 -5.07
C THR A 188 25.48 17.65 -5.71
N ILE A 189 25.88 16.38 -5.81
CA ILE A 189 27.19 16.01 -6.39
C ILE A 189 27.26 16.31 -7.90
N SER A 190 26.14 16.21 -8.62
CA SER A 190 26.09 16.52 -10.05
C SER A 190 26.27 18.02 -10.29
N ILE A 191 25.64 18.88 -9.48
CA ILE A 191 25.88 20.34 -9.52
C ILE A 191 27.34 20.65 -9.20
N THR A 192 27.91 20.03 -8.16
CA THR A 192 29.33 20.22 -7.83
C THR A 192 30.23 19.84 -9.00
N ALA A 193 29.99 18.69 -9.65
CA ALA A 193 30.77 18.28 -10.82
C ALA A 193 30.65 19.26 -11.99
N ILE A 194 29.44 19.77 -12.29
CA ILE A 194 29.23 20.77 -13.35
C ILE A 194 30.04 22.05 -13.05
N ILE A 195 29.98 22.56 -11.82
CA ILE A 195 30.74 23.75 -11.41
C ILE A 195 32.24 23.53 -11.58
N VAL A 196 32.76 22.38 -11.13
CA VAL A 196 34.19 22.04 -11.25
C VAL A 196 34.60 21.88 -12.72
N CYS A 197 33.76 21.27 -13.55
CA CYS A 197 33.98 21.11 -14.98
C CYS A 197 34.14 22.48 -15.67
N ILE A 198 33.23 23.41 -15.39
CA ILE A 198 33.28 24.79 -15.90
C ILE A 198 34.55 25.51 -15.42
N GLN A 199 34.91 25.38 -14.14
CA GLN A 199 36.10 26.03 -13.58
C GLN A 199 37.41 25.50 -14.18
N LYS A 200 37.48 24.20 -14.48
CA LYS A 200 38.65 23.57 -15.08
C LYS A 200 38.73 23.75 -16.61
N GLY A 201 37.68 24.31 -17.22
CA GLY A 201 37.58 24.41 -18.68
C GLY A 201 37.51 23.04 -19.37
N ASP A 202 37.04 22.02 -18.66
CA ASP A 202 36.85 20.68 -19.24
C ASP A 202 35.63 20.71 -20.16
N THR A 203 35.84 20.28 -21.40
CA THR A 203 34.86 20.34 -22.50
C THR A 203 34.60 18.97 -23.11
N ASP A 204 35.11 17.89 -22.50
CA ASP A 204 34.78 16.55 -22.96
C ASP A 204 33.25 16.33 -22.89
N PHE A 205 32.72 15.76 -23.98
CA PHE A 205 31.27 15.62 -24.14
C PHE A 205 30.64 14.81 -23.00
N PHE A 206 31.29 13.70 -22.60
CA PHE A 206 30.74 12.81 -21.59
C PHE A 206 30.92 13.37 -20.17
N THR A 207 32.03 14.08 -19.90
CA THR A 207 32.26 14.72 -18.60
C THR A 207 31.29 15.85 -18.31
N VAL A 208 30.79 16.54 -19.34
CA VAL A 208 29.81 17.62 -19.19
C VAL A 208 28.38 17.09 -19.20
N ILE A 209 28.01 16.25 -20.18
CA ILE A 209 26.60 15.87 -20.38
C ILE A 209 26.10 14.90 -19.33
N ILE A 210 26.91 13.92 -18.90
CA ILE A 210 26.44 12.92 -17.93
C ILE A 210 26.04 13.58 -16.61
N PRO A 211 26.86 14.44 -15.97
CA PRO A 211 26.44 15.18 -14.78
C PRO A 211 25.20 16.07 -14.99
N VAL A 212 25.04 16.69 -16.16
CA VAL A 212 23.84 17.50 -16.48
C VAL A 212 22.58 16.62 -16.54
N VAL A 213 22.65 15.47 -17.22
CA VAL A 213 21.53 14.52 -17.30
C VAL A 213 21.20 13.98 -15.91
N LEU A 214 22.19 13.59 -15.11
CA LEU A 214 21.99 13.16 -13.72
C LEU A 214 21.41 14.29 -12.86
N CYS A 215 21.79 15.55 -13.07
CA CYS A 215 21.19 16.68 -12.35
C CYS A 215 19.69 16.85 -12.69
N ILE A 216 19.34 16.76 -13.97
CA ILE A 216 17.94 16.87 -14.44
C ILE A 216 17.12 15.67 -13.92
N MET A 217 17.64 14.46 -14.02
CA MET A 217 16.94 13.27 -13.54
C MET A 217 16.77 13.29 -12.02
N GLY A 218 17.80 13.68 -11.26
CA GLY A 218 17.74 13.79 -9.80
C GLY A 218 16.75 14.84 -9.31
N SER A 219 16.61 15.95 -10.03
CA SER A 219 15.63 17.01 -9.73
C SER A 219 14.21 16.62 -10.09
N MET A 220 13.98 16.06 -11.29
CA MET A 220 12.65 15.68 -11.76
C MET A 220 12.09 14.46 -11.01
N PHE A 221 12.80 13.33 -10.99
CA PHE A 221 12.28 12.07 -10.47
C PHE A 221 12.43 11.93 -8.96
N GLY A 222 13.48 12.49 -8.39
CA GLY A 222 13.85 12.24 -7.01
C GLY A 222 13.34 13.25 -6.02
N MET A 223 13.69 14.52 -6.25
CA MET A 223 13.27 15.60 -5.36
C MET A 223 11.79 15.90 -5.51
N PHE A 224 11.25 15.96 -6.72
CA PHE A 224 9.82 16.27 -6.89
C PHE A 224 8.93 15.08 -6.54
N PHE A 225 9.08 13.92 -7.18
CA PHE A 225 8.19 12.77 -6.91
C PHE A 225 8.49 12.08 -5.58
N GLY A 226 9.76 11.83 -5.24
CA GLY A 226 10.12 11.17 -3.98
C GLY A 226 9.70 11.99 -2.75
N SER A 227 9.97 13.30 -2.74
CA SER A 227 9.60 14.15 -1.60
C SER A 227 8.11 14.51 -1.56
N MET A 228 7.45 14.74 -2.71
CA MET A 228 6.01 15.02 -2.77
C MET A 228 5.19 13.80 -2.41
N MET A 229 5.57 12.60 -2.86
CA MET A 229 4.91 11.36 -2.45
C MET A 229 5.16 11.11 -0.96
N SER A 230 6.40 11.24 -0.47
CA SER A 230 6.65 11.08 0.97
C SER A 230 5.85 12.08 1.81
N THR A 231 5.78 13.35 1.40
CA THR A 231 5.05 14.41 2.13
C THR A 231 3.53 14.23 2.06
N SER A 232 3.00 13.88 0.89
CA SER A 232 1.56 13.61 0.73
C SER A 232 1.14 12.35 1.49
N HIS A 233 1.95 11.29 1.47
CA HIS A 233 1.73 10.10 2.29
C HIS A 233 1.86 10.41 3.79
N CYS A 234 2.83 11.22 4.21
CA CYS A 234 2.89 11.72 5.59
C CYS A 234 1.63 12.51 5.99
N GLY A 235 1.09 13.36 5.10
CA GLY A 235 -0.17 14.06 5.32
C GLY A 235 -1.39 13.14 5.34
N MET A 236 -1.39 12.07 4.55
CA MET A 236 -2.43 11.03 4.54
C MET A 236 -2.41 10.20 5.82
N ILE A 237 -1.22 9.83 6.28
CA ILE A 237 -0.97 9.21 7.58
C ILE A 237 -1.45 10.11 8.72
N ALA A 238 -1.17 11.41 8.66
CA ALA A 238 -1.59 12.37 9.67
C ALA A 238 -3.12 12.54 9.75
N MET A 239 -3.83 12.31 8.64
CA MET A 239 -5.30 12.38 8.56
C MET A 239 -5.99 11.01 8.57
N ASP A 240 -5.27 9.94 8.93
CA ASP A 240 -5.75 8.54 8.98
C ASP A 240 -6.57 8.10 7.75
N THR A 241 -6.11 8.48 6.56
CA THR A 241 -6.82 8.22 5.31
C THR A 241 -5.89 7.65 4.26
N THR A 242 -6.40 6.77 3.40
CA THR A 242 -5.66 6.30 2.22
C THR A 242 -5.88 7.24 1.04
N THR A 243 -5.00 7.17 0.04
CA THR A 243 -5.14 7.88 -1.25
C THR A 243 -6.48 7.59 -1.88
N ARG A 244 -6.85 6.30 -1.90
CA ARG A 244 -8.14 5.84 -2.44
C ARG A 244 -9.32 6.39 -1.66
N ALA A 245 -9.25 6.44 -0.33
CA ALA A 245 -10.33 6.97 0.49
C ALA A 245 -10.54 8.48 0.24
N ARG A 246 -9.45 9.25 0.11
CA ARG A 246 -9.53 10.68 -0.27
C ARG A 246 -10.15 10.89 -1.65
N LEU A 247 -9.65 10.17 -2.65
CA LEU A 247 -10.10 10.33 -4.05
C LEU A 247 -11.58 9.96 -4.21
N LYS A 248 -12.04 8.92 -3.50
CA LYS A 248 -13.43 8.48 -3.55
C LYS A 248 -14.33 9.21 -2.55
N LYS A 249 -13.79 10.13 -1.73
CA LYS A 249 -14.50 10.80 -0.63
C LYS A 249 -15.28 9.81 0.25
N THR A 250 -14.73 8.61 0.46
CA THR A 250 -15.37 7.58 1.26
C THR A 250 -15.10 7.82 2.73
N GLN A 251 -16.08 7.52 3.59
CA GLN A 251 -15.88 7.47 5.04
C GLN A 251 -14.67 6.58 5.38
N THR A 252 -13.94 6.94 6.41
CA THR A 252 -12.84 6.09 6.88
C THR A 252 -13.42 4.82 7.51
N PRO A 253 -12.64 3.72 7.56
CA PRO A 253 -13.06 2.53 8.28
C PRO A 253 -13.44 2.81 9.73
N ALA A 254 -12.75 3.76 10.38
CA ALA A 254 -13.08 4.20 11.73
C ALA A 254 -14.44 4.89 11.79
N ASP A 255 -14.74 5.81 10.88
CA ASP A 255 -16.03 6.50 10.83
C ASP A 255 -17.20 5.51 10.65
N ILE A 256 -17.03 4.54 9.74
CA ILE A 256 -18.03 3.50 9.46
C ILE A 256 -18.32 2.69 10.73
N VAL A 257 -17.27 2.27 11.43
CA VAL A 257 -17.41 1.46 12.65
C VAL A 257 -18.00 2.29 13.79
N ILE A 258 -17.51 3.51 14.03
CA ILE A 258 -18.04 4.42 15.08
C ILE A 258 -19.52 4.71 14.84
N GLN A 259 -19.92 4.97 13.58
CA GLN A 259 -21.31 5.19 13.23
C GLN A 259 -22.17 3.94 13.50
N ALA A 260 -21.69 2.75 13.12
CA ALA A 260 -22.36 1.48 13.38
C ALA A 260 -22.56 1.21 14.89
N PHE A 261 -21.55 1.50 15.72
CA PHE A 261 -21.68 1.36 17.18
C PHE A 261 -22.69 2.34 17.78
N ARG A 262 -22.73 3.59 17.31
CA ARG A 262 -23.77 4.56 17.75
C ARG A 262 -25.16 4.11 17.33
N GLN A 263 -25.28 3.45 16.18
CA GLN A 263 -26.54 2.92 15.67
C GLN A 263 -26.99 1.63 16.37
N ARG A 264 -26.11 0.91 17.10
CA ARG A 264 -26.48 -0.28 17.88
C ARG A 264 -27.63 -0.03 18.87
N GLU A 265 -27.82 1.21 19.30
CA GLU A 265 -28.90 1.63 20.20
C GLU A 265 -30.25 1.93 19.50
N GLY A 266 -30.27 1.98 18.16
CA GLY A 266 -31.50 2.18 17.38
C GLY A 266 -31.63 1.11 16.30
N SER A 267 -32.71 0.32 16.33
CA SER A 267 -32.92 -0.82 15.42
C SER A 267 -32.65 -0.45 13.95
N LEU A 268 -31.64 -1.06 13.34
CA LEU A 268 -31.39 -0.99 11.90
C LEU A 268 -32.48 -1.78 11.18
N ASP A 269 -33.49 -1.07 10.66
CA ASP A 269 -34.52 -1.63 9.80
C ASP A 269 -34.27 -1.18 8.36
N GLN A 270 -33.74 -2.09 7.53
CA GLN A 270 -33.60 -1.98 6.08
C GLN A 270 -33.19 -3.34 5.52
N GLY A 271 -33.71 -3.71 4.33
CA GLY A 271 -33.58 -5.02 3.66
C GLY A 271 -32.16 -5.47 3.28
N LEU A 272 -31.29 -5.59 4.28
CA LEU A 272 -29.90 -5.99 4.21
C LEU A 272 -29.76 -7.41 4.73
N ARG A 273 -28.88 -8.20 4.12
CA ARG A 273 -28.57 -9.55 4.62
C ARG A 273 -27.51 -9.45 5.71
N VAL A 274 -27.71 -10.16 6.82
CA VAL A 274 -26.73 -10.29 7.90
C VAL A 274 -25.81 -11.47 7.59
N VAL A 275 -24.50 -11.22 7.65
CA VAL A 275 -23.45 -12.25 7.57
C VAL A 275 -23.07 -12.69 8.97
N GLN A 276 -22.72 -13.97 9.07
CA GLN A 276 -22.41 -14.70 10.29
C GLN A 276 -21.60 -13.89 11.32
N ASP A 277 -22.06 -13.94 12.57
CA ASP A 277 -21.48 -13.19 13.68
C ASP A 277 -20.09 -13.68 14.06
N ILE A 278 -19.23 -12.75 14.49
CA ILE A 278 -18.05 -13.10 15.30
C ILE A 278 -18.50 -13.21 16.75
N GLU A 279 -18.19 -14.35 17.39
CA GLU A 279 -18.47 -14.56 18.81
C GLU A 279 -17.75 -13.51 19.67
N ASP A 280 -18.48 -12.93 20.62
CA ASP A 280 -17.97 -11.88 21.53
C ASP A 280 -16.67 -12.31 22.24
N THR A 281 -16.54 -13.59 22.58
CA THR A 281 -15.36 -14.20 23.20
C THR A 281 -14.12 -14.13 22.30
N GLU A 282 -14.29 -14.41 21.00
CA GLU A 282 -13.20 -14.36 20.01
C GLU A 282 -12.74 -12.91 19.82
N TYR A 283 -13.69 -11.98 19.64
CA TYR A 283 -13.42 -10.56 19.55
C TYR A 283 -12.69 -10.03 20.78
N ASP A 284 -13.21 -10.30 21.98
CA ASP A 284 -12.64 -9.84 23.25
C ASP A 284 -11.24 -10.39 23.50
N SER A 285 -10.98 -11.63 23.07
CA SER A 285 -9.64 -12.23 23.18
C SER A 285 -8.59 -11.46 22.37
N VAL A 286 -8.94 -11.06 21.14
CA VAL A 286 -8.07 -10.27 20.26
C VAL A 286 -7.88 -8.86 20.79
N VAL A 287 -8.95 -8.23 21.28
CA VAL A 287 -8.88 -6.92 21.95
C VAL A 287 -7.98 -6.98 23.19
N ALA A 288 -8.11 -8.02 24.01
CA ALA A 288 -7.28 -8.21 25.20
C ALA A 288 -5.80 -8.41 24.83
N GLU A 289 -5.50 -9.11 23.74
CA GLU A 289 -4.14 -9.21 23.21
C GLU A 289 -3.58 -7.86 22.75
N ILE A 290 -4.37 -7.07 22.02
CA ILE A 290 -4.00 -5.70 21.61
C ILE A 290 -3.68 -4.84 22.85
N LYS A 291 -4.55 -4.85 23.87
CA LYS A 291 -4.35 -4.11 25.13
C LYS A 291 -3.12 -4.56 25.92
N ARG A 292 -2.80 -5.86 25.91
CA ARG A 292 -1.61 -6.43 26.57
C ARG A 292 -0.33 -5.95 25.91
N ASN A 293 -0.34 -5.71 24.60
CA ASN A 293 0.84 -5.21 23.91
C ASN A 293 1.05 -3.71 24.17
N LYS A 294 2.04 -3.39 25.01
CA LYS A 294 2.34 -2.01 25.44
C LYS A 294 2.63 -1.04 24.29
N SER A 295 2.99 -1.53 23.08
CA SER A 295 3.13 -0.66 21.90
C SER A 295 1.83 0.02 21.46
N PHE A 296 0.68 -0.50 21.92
CA PHE A 296 -0.67 -0.03 21.58
C PHE A 296 -1.33 0.87 22.64
N ARG A 297 -0.66 1.12 23.77
CA ARG A 297 -1.24 1.86 24.90
C ARG A 297 -1.16 3.39 24.76
N CYS A 298 -0.50 3.89 23.72
CA CYS A 298 -0.45 5.32 23.41
C CYS A 298 -1.65 5.66 22.52
N LYS A 299 -2.50 6.63 22.92
CA LYS A 299 -3.61 7.18 22.12
C LYS A 299 -3.20 7.25 20.65
N HIS A 300 -3.75 6.33 19.86
CA HIS A 300 -3.30 6.07 18.52
C HIS A 300 -3.80 7.17 17.59
N SER A 301 -2.96 8.16 17.36
CA SER A 301 -2.85 8.75 16.03
C SER A 301 -2.86 7.66 14.95
N GLY A 302 -3.63 7.85 13.87
CA GLY A 302 -3.81 6.89 12.76
C GLY A 302 -2.51 6.25 12.25
N TRP A 303 -1.39 6.96 12.35
CA TRP A 303 -0.06 6.50 11.97
C TRP A 303 0.42 5.18 12.60
N ARG A 304 0.01 4.82 13.83
CA ARG A 304 0.45 3.54 14.45
C ARG A 304 -0.49 2.37 14.13
N ARG A 305 -1.75 2.62 13.73
CA ARG A 305 -2.69 1.58 13.30
C ARG A 305 -2.18 0.89 12.03
N ILE A 306 -1.78 1.69 11.03
CA ILE A 306 -1.22 1.22 9.75
C ILE A 306 0.10 0.44 9.91
N MET A 307 0.91 0.78 10.92
CA MET A 307 2.28 0.25 11.07
C MET A 307 2.35 -1.07 11.85
N THR A 308 1.25 -1.51 12.49
CA THR A 308 1.27 -2.67 13.37
C THR A 308 1.02 -3.97 12.61
N ALA A 309 1.95 -4.30 11.71
CA ALA A 309 1.98 -5.54 10.93
C ALA A 309 2.11 -6.84 11.76
N ARG A 310 2.29 -6.73 13.09
CA ARG A 310 2.62 -7.86 13.97
C ARG A 310 1.48 -8.87 14.13
N PHE A 311 0.24 -8.46 13.93
CA PHE A 311 -0.93 -9.27 14.29
C PHE A 311 -1.93 -9.55 13.16
N MET A 312 -1.61 -9.15 11.92
CA MET A 312 -2.09 -9.85 10.73
C MET A 312 -0.94 -10.71 10.19
N PRO A 313 -0.50 -11.78 10.91
CA PRO A 313 0.33 -12.79 10.27
C PRO A 313 -0.41 -13.20 9.00
N SER A 314 0.32 -13.28 7.88
CA SER A 314 -0.30 -13.21 6.55
C SER A 314 -1.66 -13.90 6.47
N LEU A 315 -2.72 -13.09 6.38
CA LEU A 315 -4.10 -13.58 6.32
C LEU A 315 -4.26 -14.62 5.22
N TYR A 316 -3.47 -14.49 4.17
CA TYR A 316 -3.32 -15.46 3.09
C TYR A 316 -2.90 -16.89 3.50
N ARG A 317 -2.28 -17.09 4.66
CA ARG A 317 -1.91 -18.42 5.20
C ARG A 317 -3.06 -19.11 5.93
N HIS A 318 -4.14 -18.39 6.25
CA HIS A 318 -5.34 -18.95 6.86
C HIS A 318 -6.35 -19.35 5.79
N ASP A 319 -7.29 -20.22 6.16
CA ASP A 319 -8.46 -20.51 5.33
C ASP A 319 -9.18 -19.19 4.96
N PRO A 320 -9.77 -19.06 3.75
CA PRO A 320 -10.38 -17.83 3.33
C PRO A 320 -11.48 -17.27 4.23
N LEU A 321 -12.18 -18.12 4.99
CA LEU A 321 -13.19 -17.68 5.96
C LEU A 321 -12.52 -17.09 7.21
N GLU A 322 -11.56 -17.80 7.76
CA GLU A 322 -10.83 -17.37 8.96
C GLU A 322 -10.04 -16.08 8.71
N ALA A 323 -9.43 -15.96 7.52
CA ALA A 323 -8.75 -14.73 7.10
C ALA A 323 -9.69 -13.53 7.00
N GLU A 324 -10.92 -13.72 6.51
CA GLU A 324 -11.95 -12.69 6.46
C GLU A 324 -12.39 -12.29 7.87
N LYS A 325 -12.73 -13.26 8.73
CA LYS A 325 -13.13 -13.03 10.13
C LYS A 325 -12.06 -12.26 10.89
N LEU A 326 -10.81 -12.72 10.85
CA LEU A 326 -9.70 -12.04 11.52
C LEU A 326 -9.57 -10.60 11.02
N ALA A 327 -9.69 -10.35 9.72
CA ALA A 327 -9.62 -9.00 9.18
C ALA A 327 -10.73 -8.09 9.71
N TRP A 328 -11.95 -8.60 9.86
CA TRP A 328 -13.09 -7.91 10.47
C TRP A 328 -12.86 -7.62 11.96
N ILE A 329 -12.45 -8.62 12.76
CA ILE A 329 -12.09 -8.44 14.17
C ILE A 329 -11.06 -7.34 14.32
N TRP A 330 -10.03 -7.36 13.48
CA TRP A 330 -8.95 -6.39 13.49
C TRP A 330 -9.43 -4.97 13.20
N THR A 331 -10.27 -4.79 12.17
CA THR A 331 -10.83 -3.48 11.85
C THR A 331 -11.64 -2.93 13.02
N VAL A 332 -12.47 -3.75 13.67
CA VAL A 332 -13.26 -3.31 14.83
C VAL A 332 -12.36 -3.00 16.03
N ALA A 333 -11.45 -3.90 16.39
CA ALA A 333 -10.61 -3.77 17.56
C ALA A 333 -9.67 -2.55 17.49
N LEU A 334 -9.20 -2.20 16.29
CA LEU A 334 -8.36 -1.01 16.10
C LEU A 334 -9.16 0.30 16.08
N THR A 335 -10.45 0.28 15.75
CA THR A 335 -11.27 1.48 15.57
C THR A 335 -12.07 1.87 16.81
N ARG A 336 -12.32 0.95 17.76
CA ARG A 336 -12.91 1.27 19.07
C ARG A 336 -12.04 2.27 19.85
N GLU A 337 -12.62 3.42 20.21
CA GLU A 337 -11.94 4.52 20.92
C GLU A 337 -11.98 4.36 22.45
N ASP A 338 -12.75 3.42 22.99
CA ASP A 338 -12.91 3.13 24.42
C ASP A 338 -11.77 2.27 25.01
N ILE A 339 -10.54 2.47 24.49
CA ILE A 339 -9.28 1.90 24.99
C ILE A 339 -8.26 3.02 25.26
#